data_AF-A0A4R2T2V9-F1
#
_entry.id   AF-A0A4R2T2V9-F1
#
_cell.length_a   1.000
_cell.length_b   1.000
_cell.length_c   1.000
_cell.angle_alpha   90.00
_cell.angle_beta   90.00
_cell.angle_gamma   90.00
#
_symmetry.space_group_name_H-M   'P 1'
#
loop_
_entity.id
_entity.type
_entity.pdbx_description
1 polymer ?
#
loop_
_entity_poly.entity_id
_entity_poly.type
_entity_poly.pdbx_seq_one_letter_code
_entity_poly.pdbx_strand_id
1 'polypeptide(L)' 'MKTLAILGECMIELNGEPFGNMRQTYGGDTLNTATYLARCTPKSAVEIRYVSL' A
#
# COMPACT_ATOMS: atom_id res chain seq x y z
N MET A 1 -5.44 11.86 18.91
CA MET A 1 -5.36 11.05 17.68
C MET A 1 -4.06 10.26 17.73
N LYS A 2 -4.09 8.94 17.53
CA LYS A 2 -2.87 8.12 17.51
C LYS A 2 -2.33 8.04 16.07
N THR A 3 -1.03 7.92 15.90
CA THR A 3 -0.40 7.74 14.59
C THR A 3 0.20 6.33 14.53
N LEU A 4 -0.06 5.62 13.43
CA LEU A 4 0.53 4.33 13.12
C LEU A 4 1.43 4.50 11.89
N ALA A 5 2.74 4.38 12.09
CA ALA A 5 3.72 4.32 11.02
C ALA A 5 3.93 2.86 10.59
N ILE A 6 3.83 2.59 9.29
CA ILE A 6 4.04 1.27 8.69
C ILE A 6 5.24 1.40 7.76
N LEU A 7 6.29 0.66 8.07
CA LEU A 7 7.57 0.70 7.36
C LEU A 7 7.67 -0.49 6.41
N GLY A 8 8.08 -0.26 5.18
CA GLY A 8 8.30 -1.33 4.22
C GLY A 8 8.66 -0.81 2.84
N GLU A 9 8.44 -1.62 1.82
CA GLU A 9 8.73 -1.30 0.43
C GLU A 9 7.46 -1.51 -0.40
N CYS A 10 7.28 -0.65 -1.40
CA CYS A 10 6.27 -0.87 -2.44
C CYS A 10 6.98 -0.95 -3.78
N MET A 11 6.68 -1.99 -4.54
CA MET A 11 7.28 -2.22 -5.84
C MET A 11 6.28 -1.91 -6.96
N ILE A 12 6.81 -1.68 -8.15
CA ILE A 12 6.02 -1.74 -9.38
C ILE A 12 5.64 -3.20 -9.59
N GLU A 13 4.37 -3.45 -9.83
CA GLU A 13 3.86 -4.76 -10.21
C GLU A 13 3.52 -4.75 -11.71
N LEU A 14 3.88 -5.82 -12.40
CA LEU A 14 3.53 -6.05 -13.79
C LEU A 14 2.71 -7.33 -13.87
N ASN A 15 1.46 -7.22 -14.29
CA ASN A 15 0.55 -8.35 -14.48
C ASN A 15 0.07 -8.40 -15.92
N GLY A 16 0.09 -9.57 -16.54
CA GLY A 16 -0.30 -9.73 -17.93
C GLY A 16 0.30 -10.98 -18.54
N GLU A 17 0.21 -11.07 -19.86
CA GLU A 17 0.73 -12.20 -20.63
C GLU A 17 2.19 -11.97 -21.05
N PRO A 18 3.06 -13.00 -21.04
CA PRO A 18 4.40 -12.90 -21.59
C PRO A 18 4.37 -12.40 -23.05
N PHE A 19 5.16 -11.37 -23.35
CA PHE A 19 5.22 -10.72 -24.67
C PHE A 19 3.89 -10.13 -25.17
N GLY A 20 2.92 -9.94 -24.28
CA GLY A 20 1.61 -9.36 -24.57
C GLY A 20 1.38 -8.04 -23.83
N ASN A 21 0.11 -7.68 -23.69
CA ASN A 21 -0.27 -6.48 -22.94
C ASN A 21 0.05 -6.67 -21.45
N MET A 22 0.85 -5.74 -20.92
CA MET A 22 1.18 -5.68 -19.50
C MET A 22 0.37 -4.59 -18.82
N ARG A 23 -0.25 -4.93 -17.70
CA ARG A 23 -0.87 -3.99 -16.77
C ARG A 23 0.14 -3.66 -15.68
N GLN A 24 0.57 -2.41 -15.65
CA GLN A 24 1.42 -1.90 -14.59
C GLN A 24 0.59 -1.38 -13.41
N THR A 25 0.89 -1.88 -12.22
CA THR A 25 0.33 -1.46 -10.93
C THR A 25 1.46 -1.27 -9.92
N TYR A 26 1.11 -1.15 -8.64
CA TYR A 26 2.04 -1.14 -7.54
C TYR A 26 1.49 -2.02 -6.42
N GLY A 27 2.38 -2.64 -5.66
CA GLY A 27 2.00 -3.50 -4.56
C GLY A 27 3.15 -3.76 -3.59
N GLY A 28 2.75 -4.11 -2.38
CA GLY A 28 3.63 -4.42 -1.26
C GLY A 28 2.75 -4.86 -0.09
N ASP A 29 3.17 -5.86 0.64
CA ASP A 29 2.43 -6.41 1.79
C ASP A 29 2.14 -5.34 2.85
N THR A 30 3.13 -4.50 3.15
CA THR A 30 3.05 -3.39 4.10
C THR A 30 2.24 -2.21 3.56
N LEU A 31 2.38 -1.88 2.27
CA LEU A 31 1.52 -0.86 1.62
C LEU A 31 0.05 -1.29 1.59
N ASN A 32 -0.21 -2.54 1.25
CA ASN A 32 -1.57 -3.09 1.21
C ASN A 32 -2.19 -3.01 2.60
N THR A 33 -1.45 -3.40 3.64
CA THR A 33 -1.87 -3.26 5.04
C THR A 33 -2.21 -1.81 5.40
N ALA A 34 -1.33 -0.85 5.07
CA ALA A 34 -1.57 0.57 5.30
C ALA A 34 -2.83 1.07 4.59
N THR A 35 -3.03 0.64 3.34
CA THR A 35 -4.19 1.01 2.51
C THR A 35 -5.49 0.50 3.11
N TYR A 36 -5.54 -0.77 3.53
CA TYR A 36 -6.74 -1.32 4.16
C TYR A 36 -7.05 -0.66 5.51
N LEU A 37 -6.04 -0.42 6.35
CA LEU A 37 -6.23 0.30 7.61
C LEU A 37 -6.77 1.72 7.38
N ALA A 38 -6.23 2.45 6.41
CA ALA A 38 -6.70 3.81 6.09
C ALA A 38 -8.15 3.85 5.57
N ARG A 39 -8.62 2.77 4.92
CA ARG A 39 -10.00 2.66 4.42
C ARG A 39 -10.98 2.19 5.50
N CYS A 40 -10.54 1.32 6.40
CA CYS A 40 -11.39 0.69 7.40
C CYS A 40 -11.46 1.45 8.74
N THR A 41 -10.63 2.48 8.93
CA THR A 41 -10.61 3.25 10.18
C THR A 41 -11.01 4.71 9.98
N PRO A 42 -11.77 5.31 10.92
CA PRO A 42 -12.03 6.75 10.89
C PRO A 42 -10.73 7.54 11.07
N LYS A 43 -10.53 8.60 10.28
CA LYS A 43 -9.36 9.49 10.40
C LYS A 43 -9.22 10.13 11.78
N SER A 44 -10.34 10.27 12.53
CA SER A 44 -10.33 10.78 13.90
C SER A 44 -9.78 9.78 14.93
N ALA A 45 -9.81 8.48 14.61
CA ALA A 45 -9.35 7.41 15.50
C ALA A 45 -7.84 7.20 15.37
N VAL A 46 -7.35 7.01 14.14
CA VAL A 46 -5.95 6.76 13.84
C VAL A 46 -5.53 7.42 12.53
N GLU A 47 -4.35 8.01 12.54
CA GLU A 47 -3.68 8.49 11.34
C GLU A 47 -2.71 7.40 10.84
N ILE A 48 -2.91 6.93 9.62
CA ILE A 48 -2.05 5.92 8.98
C ILE A 48 -0.98 6.63 8.16
N ARG A 49 0.30 6.32 8.43
CA ARG A 49 1.44 6.82 7.66
C ARG A 49 2.25 5.65 7.12
N TYR A 50 2.40 5.59 5.80
CA TYR A 50 3.30 4.65 5.16
C TYR A 50 4.67 5.30 4.98
N VAL A 51 5.73 4.61 5.40
CA VAL A 51 7.11 5.07 5.34
C VAL A 51 7.88 4.06 4.50
N SER A 52 8.28 4.46 3.30
CA SER A 52 9.06 3.60 2.40
C SER A 52 10.55 3.85 2.57
N LEU A 53 11.34 2.77 2.45
CA LEU A 53 12.77 2.84 2.16
C LEU A 53 13.00 2.92 0.64
#